data_AF-A0A3Q9C442-F1
#
_entry.id   AF-A0A3Q9C442-F1
#
_cell.length_a   1.000
_cell.length_b   1.000
_cell.length_c   1.000
_cell.angle_alpha   90.00
_cell.angle_beta   90.00
_cell.angle_gamma   90.00
#
_symmetry.space_group_name_H-M   'P 1'
#
loop_
_entity.id
_entity.type
_entity.pdbx_description
1 polymer ?
#
loop_
_entity_poly.entity_id
_entity_poly.type
_entity_poly.pdbx_seq_one_letter_code
_entity_poly.pdbx_strand_id
1 'polypeptide(L)' 'MQVCRRWETHLATARQFHAREGHLQPSRKHIEIVNGEEIKLGTFLDNTRRRATKLSAERRDALNTLDMHW' A
#
# COMPACT_ATOMS: atom_id res chain seq x y z
N MET A 1 17.84 9.46 -6.41
CA MET A 1 16.74 9.44 -5.42
C MET A 1 16.80 8.11 -4.68
N GLN A 2 17.02 8.10 -3.36
CA GLN A 2 17.09 6.84 -2.62
C GLN A 2 15.68 6.31 -2.42
N VAL A 3 15.37 5.16 -3.02
CA VAL A 3 14.09 4.51 -2.79
C VAL A 3 14.09 3.88 -1.40
N CYS A 4 13.03 4.12 -0.64
CA CYS A 4 12.89 3.56 0.70
C CYS A 4 12.36 2.13 0.57
N ARG A 5 13.21 1.13 0.84
CA ARG A 5 12.89 -0.30 0.75
C ARG A 5 11.54 -0.67 1.37
N ARG A 6 11.23 -0.12 2.55
CA ARG A 6 9.95 -0.38 3.22
C ARG A 6 8.76 0.07 2.39
N TRP A 7 8.83 1.23 1.73
CA TRP A 7 7.77 1.70 0.86
C TRP A 7 7.56 0.78 -0.34
N GLU A 8 8.65 0.34 -0.98
CA GLU A 8 8.59 -0.58 -2.11
C GLU A 8 7.93 -1.89 -1.73
N THR A 9 8.29 -2.48 -0.58
CA THR A 9 7.66 -3.70 -0.07
C THR A 9 6.14 -3.50 0.06
N HIS A 10 5.70 -2.42 0.71
CA HIS A 10 4.26 -2.19 0.90
C HIS A 10 3.53 -1.90 -0.41
N LEU A 11 4.16 -1.20 -1.36
CA LEU A 11 3.58 -0.96 -2.67
C LEU A 11 3.47 -2.26 -3.49
N ALA A 12 4.48 -3.13 -3.43
CA ALA A 12 4.43 -4.45 -4.04
C ALA A 12 3.32 -5.31 -3.42
N THR A 13 3.17 -5.28 -2.09
CA THR A 13 2.06 -5.95 -1.40
C THR A 13 0.69 -5.38 -1.82
N ALA A 14 0.56 -4.07 -1.96
CA ALA A 14 -0.67 -3.43 -2.44
C ALA A 14 -1.02 -3.87 -3.87
N ARG A 15 -0.01 -3.98 -4.75
CA ARG A 15 -0.17 -4.50 -6.12
C ARG A 15 -0.62 -5.95 -6.13
N GLN A 16 -0.03 -6.80 -5.30
CA GLN A 16 -0.42 -8.20 -5.16
C GLN A 16 -1.89 -8.32 -4.71
N PHE A 17 -2.29 -7.56 -3.70
CA PHE A 17 -3.67 -7.54 -3.22
C PHE A 17 -4.64 -7.08 -4.33
N HIS A 18 -4.33 -5.96 -4.99
CA HIS A 18 -5.17 -5.41 -6.05
C HIS A 18 -5.28 -6.34 -7.25
N ALA A 19 -4.19 -6.99 -7.68
CA ALA A 19 -4.24 -7.97 -8.76
C ALA A 19 -5.15 -9.17 -8.46
N ARG A 20 -5.30 -9.53 -7.17
CA ARG A 20 -6.12 -10.65 -6.72
C ARG A 20 -7.58 -10.27 -6.48
N GLU A 21 -7.84 -9.06 -5.99
CA GLU A 21 -9.16 -8.63 -5.51
C GLU A 21 -9.84 -7.61 -6.46
N GLY A 22 -9.07 -6.96 -7.32
CA GLY A 22 -9.54 -5.89 -8.20
C GLY A 22 -9.80 -4.55 -7.50
N HIS A 23 -9.44 -4.41 -6.23
CA HIS A 23 -9.59 -3.18 -5.46
C HIS A 23 -8.50 -3.05 -4.38
N LEU A 24 -8.33 -1.86 -3.79
CA LEU A 24 -7.40 -1.62 -2.68
C LEU A 24 -8.13 -1.21 -1.39
N GLN A 25 -9.08 -2.06 -1.00
CA GLN A 25 -9.93 -1.88 0.19
C GLN A 25 -9.84 -3.06 1.17
N PRO A 26 -8.64 -3.45 1.65
CA PRO A 26 -8.54 -4.49 2.67
C PRO A 26 -9.11 -4.01 4.01
N SER A 27 -9.52 -4.95 4.87
CA SER A 27 -9.85 -4.64 6.26
C SER A 27 -8.64 -4.05 7.00
N ARG A 28 -8.88 -3.24 8.05
CA ARG A 28 -7.80 -2.58 8.82
C ARG A 28 -6.74 -3.56 9.35
N LYS A 29 -7.16 -4.76 9.73
CA LYS A 29 -6.28 -5.81 10.31
C LYS A 29 -5.72 -6.77 9.26
N HIS A 30 -5.97 -6.53 7.96
CA HIS A 30 -5.51 -7.42 6.89
C HIS A 30 -3.98 -7.51 6.85
N ILE A 31 -3.51 -8.75 6.70
CA ILE A 31 -2.09 -9.12 6.60
C ILE A 31 -1.92 -9.91 5.30
N GLU A 32 -0.87 -9.60 4.55
CA GLU A 32 -0.42 -10.37 3.40
C GLU A 32 0.93 -11.02 3.75
N ILE A 33 1.20 -12.20 3.20
CA ILE A 33 2.51 -12.85 3.30
C ILE A 33 3.27 -12.58 2.01
N VAL A 34 4.42 -11.92 2.12
CA VAL A 34 5.31 -11.64 0.97
C VAL A 34 6.71 -12.10 1.33
N ASN A 35 7.27 -13.03 0.55
CA ASN A 35 8.59 -13.63 0.80
C ASN A 35 8.77 -14.20 2.22
N GLY A 36 7.70 -14.76 2.79
CA GLY A 36 7.71 -15.32 4.15
C GLY A 36 7.60 -14.28 5.28
N GLU A 37 7.44 -12.99 4.96
CA GLU A 37 7.24 -11.91 5.94
C GLU A 37 5.77 -11.48 5.99
N GLU A 38 5.27 -11.24 7.21
CA GLU A 38 3.94 -10.66 7.43
C GLU A 38 3.95 -9.15 7.17
N ILE A 39 3.17 -8.72 6.18
CA ILE A 39 2.99 -7.31 5.85
C ILE A 39 1.58 -6.87 6.26
N LYS A 40 1.50 -5.94 7.21
CA LYS A 40 0.25 -5.36 7.73
C LYS A 40 -0.35 -4.35 6.74
N LEU A 41 -0.81 -4.83 5.59
CA LEU A 41 -1.30 -4.00 4.48
C LEU A 41 -2.42 -3.05 4.92
N GLY A 42 -3.42 -3.54 5.66
CA GLY A 42 -4.54 -2.70 6.11
C GLY A 42 -4.10 -1.51 6.99
N THR A 43 -3.12 -1.76 7.86
CA THR A 43 -2.54 -0.71 8.72
C THR A 43 -1.69 0.28 7.93
N PHE A 44 -0.95 -0.19 6.92
CA PHE A 44 -0.18 0.67 6.03
C PHE A 44 -1.08 1.63 5.25
N LEU A 45 -2.18 1.14 4.67
CA LEU A 45 -3.10 1.97 3.89
C LEU A 45 -3.83 2.99 4.79
N ASP A 46 -4.30 2.59 5.97
CA ASP A 46 -4.91 3.50 6.96
C ASP A 46 -3.95 4.64 7.35
N ASN A 47 -2.69 4.32 7.64
CA ASN A 47 -1.68 5.34 7.96
C ASN A 47 -1.36 6.23 6.76
N THR A 48 -1.37 5.67 5.55
CA THR A 48 -1.12 6.42 4.32
C THR A 48 -2.23 7.44 4.06
N ARG A 49 -3.50 7.07 4.24
CA ARG A 49 -4.65 8.00 4.16
C ARG A 49 -4.52 9.16 5.14
N ARG A 50 -4.26 8.85 6.42
CA ARG A 50 -4.10 9.85 7.48
C ARG A 50 -2.95 10.83 7.22
N ARG A 51 -1.95 10.42 6.44
CA ARG A 51 -0.76 11.21 6.12
C ARG A 51 -0.71 11.62 4.65
N ALA A 52 -1.85 11.61 3.95
CA ALA A 52 -1.92 11.88 2.52
C ALA A 52 -1.32 13.24 2.12
N THR A 53 -1.40 14.25 3.00
CA THR A 53 -0.81 15.59 2.78
C THR A 53 0.72 15.60 2.82
N LYS A 54 1.35 14.56 3.39
CA LYS A 54 2.81 14.41 3.48
C LYS A 54 3.37 13.44 2.44
N LEU A 55 2.52 12.89 1.58
CA LEU A 55 2.91 11.94 0.57
C LEU A 55 3.49 12.68 -0.65
N SER A 56 4.57 12.17 -1.24
CA SER A 56 5.04 12.69 -2.52
C SER A 56 4.01 12.41 -3.62
N ALA A 57 4.02 13.23 -4.69
CA ALA A 57 3.13 13.04 -5.83
C ALA A 57 3.28 11.63 -6.44
N GLU A 58 4.52 11.18 -6.69
CA GLU A 58 4.82 9.84 -7.20
C GLU A 58 4.18 8.71 -6.38
N ARG A 59 4.28 8.80 -5.05
CA ARG A 59 3.70 7.79 -4.14
C ARG A 59 2.18 7.84 -4.13
N ARG A 60 1.60 9.03 -4.26
CA ARG A 60 0.16 9.24 -4.37
C ARG A 60 -0.36 8.62 -5.66
N ASP A 61 0.31 8.89 -6.77
CA ASP A 61 -0.05 8.39 -8.09
C ASP A 61 0.06 6.87 -8.16
N ALA A 62 1.13 6.29 -7.61
CA ALA A 62 1.29 4.83 -7.55
C ALA A 62 0.18 4.12 -6.74
N LEU A 63 -0.46 4.79 -5.80
CA LEU A 63 -1.62 4.24 -5.08
C LEU A 63 -2.92 4.54 -5.82
N ASN A 64 -3.05 5.70 -6.48
CA ASN A 64 -4.20 6.01 -7.32
C ASN A 64 -4.37 5.00 -8.47
N THR A 65 -3.27 4.52 -9.07
CA THR A 65 -3.32 3.47 -10.10
C THR A 65 -3.86 2.13 -9.60
N LEU A 66 -3.98 1.97 -8.27
CA LEU A 66 -4.53 0.79 -7.61
C LEU A 66 -5.90 1.08 -6.99
N ASP A 67 -6.62 2.09 -7.48
CA ASP A 67 -7.93 2.48 -6.97
C ASP A 67 -7.93 2.85 -5.48
N MET A 68 -6.86 3.49 -5.02
CA MET A 68 -6.78 3.97 -3.64
C MET A 68 -7.87 5.00 -3.35
N HIS A 69 -8.71 4.69 -2.36
CA HIS A 69 -9.60 5.64 -1.73
C HIS A 69 -8.85 6.39 -0.64
N TRP A 70 -8.91 7.72 -0.64
CA TRP A 70 -8.19 8.59 0.29
C TRP A 70 -8.99 8.88 1.55
#